data_AF-A0A329ZLR9-F1
#
_entry.id   AF-A0A329ZLR9-F1
#
_cell.length_a   1.000
_cell.length_b   1.000
_cell.length_c   1.000
_cell.angle_alpha   90.00
_cell.angle_beta   90.00
_cell.angle_gamma   90.00
#
_symmetry.space_group_name_H-M   'P 1'
#
loop_
_entity.id
_entity.type
_entity.pdbx_description
1 polymer ?
#
loop_
_entity_poly.entity_id
_entity_poly.type
_entity_poly.pdbx_seq_one_letter_code
_entity_poly.pdbx_strand_id
1 'polypeptide(L)' 'MDEDFSIEELAQQLVDTLSAALFFAGVKKHKIPQALEAYEKLLDDESFEQNEFYGLDEIIQAIKLLRQRHKEFFV' A
#
# COMPACT_ATOMS: atom_id res chain seq x y z
N MET A 1 22.20 7.99 -21.79
CA MET A 1 22.37 7.14 -20.60
C MET A 1 20.98 6.69 -20.27
N ASP A 2 20.63 5.51 -20.77
CA ASP A 2 19.44 4.83 -20.29
C ASP A 2 19.87 4.19 -18.97
N GLU A 3 19.52 4.83 -17.85
CA GLU A 3 19.69 4.22 -16.54
C GLU A 3 18.63 3.11 -16.43
N ASP A 4 19.01 1.90 -16.84
CA ASP A 4 18.24 0.70 -16.55
C ASP A 4 18.27 0.51 -15.02
N PHE A 5 17.18 0.93 -14.35
CA PHE A 5 16.99 0.67 -12.93
C PHE A 5 16.95 -0.84 -12.68
N SER A 6 17.64 -1.30 -11.64
CA SER A 6 17.52 -2.69 -11.19
C SER A 6 16.10 -2.97 -10.66
N ILE A 7 15.69 -4.23 -10.72
CA ILE A 7 14.39 -4.66 -10.20
C ILE A 7 14.30 -4.35 -8.70
N GLU A 8 15.40 -4.51 -7.96
CA GLU A 8 15.50 -4.18 -6.54
C GLU A 8 15.28 -2.68 -6.27
N GLU A 9 15.88 -1.80 -7.07
CA GLU A 9 15.69 -0.35 -6.94
C GLU A 9 14.24 0.06 -7.22
N LEU A 10 13.61 -0.53 -8.24
CA LEU A 10 12.22 -0.30 -8.57
C LEU A 10 11.27 -0.78 -7.46
N ALA A 11 11.55 -1.95 -6.88
CA ALA A 11 10.78 -2.47 -5.74
C ALA A 11 10.88 -1.55 -4.52
N GLN A 12 12.08 -1.07 -4.20
CA GLN A 12 12.28 -0.13 -3.10
C GLN A 12 11.53 1.20 -3.33
N GLN A 13 11.63 1.76 -4.54
CA GLN A 13 10.91 2.98 -4.91
C GLN A 13 9.38 2.81 -4.80
N LEU A 14 8.85 1.65 -5.17
CA LEU A 14 7.43 1.36 -5.04
C LEU A 14 6.99 1.35 -3.56
N VAL A 15 7.75 0.69 -2.68
CA VAL A 15 7.48 0.65 -1.23
C VAL A 15 7.56 2.06 -0.62
N ASP A 16 8.55 2.86 -1.00
CA ASP A 16 8.70 4.24 -0.53
C ASP A 16 7.53 5.11 -0.98
N THR A 17 7.08 4.94 -2.23
CA THR A 17 5.95 5.68 -2.79
C THR A 17 4.63 5.30 -2.10
N LEU A 18 4.40 4.01 -1.86
CA LEU A 18 3.23 3.54 -1.12
C LEU A 18 3.26 4.05 0.33
N SER A 19 4.44 4.05 0.97
CA SER A 19 4.63 4.62 2.31
C SER A 19 4.23 6.10 2.37
N ALA A 20 4.63 6.89 1.37
CA ALA A 20 4.23 8.28 1.26
C ALA A 20 2.73 8.43 1.03
N ALA A 21 2.14 7.62 0.15
CA ALA A 21 0.70 7.63 -0.10
C ALA A 21 -0.11 7.30 1.17
N LEU A 22 0.30 6.29 1.95
CA LEU A 22 -0.31 5.94 3.23
C LEU A 22 -0.20 7.08 4.25
N PHE A 23 0.96 7.73 4.34
CA PHE A 23 1.15 8.89 5.20
C PHE A 23 0.18 10.01 4.83
N PHE A 24 0.05 10.36 3.54
CA PHE A 24 -0.89 11.38 3.08
C PHE A 24 -2.36 10.95 3.16
N ALA A 25 -2.66 9.64 3.17
CA ALA A 25 -3.98 9.11 3.48
C ALA A 25 -4.34 9.21 4.98
N GLY A 26 -3.40 9.63 5.83
CA GLY A 26 -3.60 9.87 7.26
C GLY A 26 -3.01 8.81 8.16
N VAL A 27 -2.16 7.89 7.67
CA VAL A 27 -1.44 6.95 8.54
C VAL A 27 -0.38 7.69 9.35
N LYS A 28 -0.32 7.42 10.66
CA LYS A 28 0.73 7.96 11.55
C LYS A 28 2.10 7.50 11.06
N LYS A 29 3.08 8.41 10.96
CA LYS A 29 4.43 8.09 10.43
C LYS A 29 5.08 6.85 11.07
N HIS A 30 4.94 6.68 12.39
CA HIS A 30 5.49 5.53 13.11
C HIS A 30 4.69 4.22 12.94
N LYS A 31 3.51 4.29 12.33
CA LYS A 31 2.64 3.15 12.00
C LYS A 31 2.78 2.68 10.55
N ILE A 32 3.54 3.38 9.71
CA ILE A 32 3.72 3.02 8.29
C ILE A 32 4.19 1.56 8.10
N PRO A 33 5.19 1.04 8.82
CA PRO A 33 5.61 -0.35 8.64
C PRO A 33 4.48 -1.37 8.92
N GLN A 34 3.67 -1.12 9.96
CA GLN A 34 2.53 -1.98 10.28
C GLN A 34 1.38 -1.82 9.29
N ALA A 35 1.20 -0.63 8.74
CA ALA A 35 0.22 -0.36 7.71
C ALA A 35 0.57 -1.06 6.38
N LEU A 36 1.86 -1.12 6.02
CA LEU A 36 2.34 -1.88 4.86
C LEU A 36 2.11 -3.38 5.04
N GLU A 37 2.50 -3.94 6.18
CA GLU A 37 2.26 -5.36 6.48
C GLU A 37 0.76 -5.71 6.45
N ALA A 38 -0.09 -4.84 7.00
CA ALA A 38 -1.53 -5.03 6.97
C ALA A 38 -2.11 -4.86 5.54
N TYR A 39 -1.54 -3.96 4.74
CA TYR A 39 -1.90 -3.79 3.33
C TYR A 39 -1.58 -5.04 2.51
N GLU A 40 -0.38 -5.63 2.66
CA GLU A 40 -0.01 -6.88 2.00
C GLU A 40 -1.00 -8.01 2.34
N LYS A 41 -1.36 -8.15 3.61
CA LYS A 41 -2.35 -9.15 4.06
C LYS A 41 -3.76 -8.91 3.50
N LEU A 42 -4.11 -7.68 3.12
CA LEU A 42 -5.39 -7.40 2.46
C LEU A 42 -5.39 -7.84 1.00
N LEU A 43 -4.23 -7.84 0.34
CA LEU A 43 -4.09 -8.34 -1.03
C LEU A 43 -4.15 -9.86 -1.09
N ASP A 44 -3.68 -10.54 -0.05
CA ASP A 44 -3.75 -12.01 0.09
C ASP A 44 -5.15 -12.51 0.54
N ASP A 45 -6.08 -11.61 0.87
CA ASP A 45 -7.43 -11.95 1.34
C ASP A 45 -8.31 -12.32 0.12
N GLU A 46 -8.87 -13.53 0.07
CA GLU A 46 -9.75 -14.01 -1.01
C GLU A 46 -10.96 -13.07 -1.27
N SER A 47 -11.32 -12.21 -0.31
CA SER A 47 -12.35 -11.17 -0.51
C SER A 47 -11.94 -10.06 -1.49
N PHE A 48 -10.65 -9.96 -1.81
CA PHE A 48 -10.08 -9.01 -2.76
C PHE A 48 -10.07 -9.54 -4.21
N GLU A 49 -10.22 -10.86 -4.41
CA GLU A 49 -10.14 -11.54 -5.72
C GLU A 49 -11.28 -11.23 -6.70
N GLN A 50 -12.27 -10.39 -6.34
CA GLN A 50 -13.41 -10.11 -7.22
C GLN A 50 -13.22 -8.96 -8.22
N ASN A 51 -12.05 -8.32 -8.26
CA ASN A 51 -11.78 -7.26 -9.24
C ASN A 51 -10.65 -7.68 -10.20
N GLU A 52 -10.99 -7.88 -11.47
CA GLU A 52 -10.08 -8.16 -12.59
C GLU A 52 -9.07 -7.02 -12.89
N PHE A 53 -8.89 -6.04 -12.00
CA PHE A 53 -8.16 -4.80 -12.29
C PHE A 53 -7.12 -4.47 -11.23
N TYR A 54 -5.95 -5.09 -11.37
CA TYR A 54 -4.71 -4.61 -10.74
C TYR A 54 -4.41 -3.19 -11.24
N GLY A 55 -4.48 -2.21 -10.34
CA GLY A 55 -4.36 -0.80 -10.72
C GLY A 55 -4.65 0.20 -9.59
N LEU A 56 -4.73 1.48 -9.96
CA LEU A 56 -4.91 2.58 -9.01
C LEU A 56 -6.18 2.41 -8.13
N ASP A 57 -7.28 1.98 -8.72
CA ASP A 57 -8.55 1.84 -8.01
C ASP A 57 -8.50 0.77 -6.92
N GLU A 58 -7.76 -0.31 -7.17
CA GLU A 58 -7.53 -1.38 -6.20
C GLU A 58 -6.69 -0.89 -5.03
N ILE A 59 -5.59 -0.15 -5.30
CA ILE A 59 -4.76 0.47 -4.26
C ILE A 59 -5.62 1.42 -3.40
N ILE A 60 -6.48 2.23 -4.03
CA ILE A 60 -7.39 3.12 -3.32
C ILE A 60 -8.37 2.32 -2.43
N GLN A 61 -8.93 1.22 -2.93
CA GLN A 61 -9.83 0.36 -2.16
C GLN A 61 -9.12 -0.32 -1.00
N ALA A 62 -7.91 -0.84 -1.20
CA ALA A 62 -7.08 -1.42 -0.16
C ALA A 62 -6.79 -0.41 0.95
N ILE A 63 -6.40 0.83 0.62
CA ILE A 63 -6.17 1.90 1.61
C ILE A 63 -7.47 2.25 2.37
N LYS A 64 -8.62 2.26 1.69
CA LYS A 64 -9.92 2.48 2.35
C LYS A 64 -10.25 1.36 3.33
N LEU A 65 -10.06 0.10 2.94
CA LEU A 65 -10.30 -1.07 3.79
C LEU A 65 -9.32 -1.11 4.96
N LEU A 66 -8.05 -0.80 4.72
CA LEU A 66 -7.04 -0.64 5.75
C LEU A 66 -7.48 0.37 6.82
N ARG A 67 -8.04 1.52 6.40
CA ARG A 67 -8.58 2.52 7.33
C ARG A 67 -9.80 2.03 8.10
N GLN A 68 -10.64 1.21 7.49
CA GLN A 68 -11.83 0.65 8.14
C GLN A 68 -11.46 -0.41 9.18
N ARG A 69 -10.51 -1.31 8.83
CA ARG A 69 -10.09 -2.44 9.67
C ARG A 69 -9.06 -2.03 10.74
N HIS A 70 -8.19 -1.06 10.46
CA HIS A 70 -7.10 -0.62 11.34
C HIS A 70 -7.13 0.87 11.65
N LYS A 71 -8.22 1.34 12.26
CA LYS A 71 -8.42 2.75 12.62
C LYS A 71 -7.29 3.31 13.49
N GLU A 72 -6.65 2.46 14.29
CA GLU A 72 -5.53 2.80 15.17
C GLU A 72 -4.29 3.33 14.42
N PHE A 73 -4.13 2.97 13.14
CA PHE A 73 -3.03 3.46 12.31
C PHE A 73 -3.22 4.90 11.86
N PHE A 74 -4.47 5.37 11.80
CA PHE A 74 -4.81 6.67 11.22
C PHE A 74 -4.95 7.76 12.29
N VAL A 75 -4.74 9.01 11.88
CA VAL A 75 -5.10 10.24 12.62
C VAL A 75 -6.55 10.65 12.36
#